data_AF-A0A1Y1S9U3-F1
#
_entry.id   AF-A0A1Y1S9U3-F1
#
_cell.length_a   1.000
_cell.length_b   1.000
_cell.length_c   1.000
_cell.angle_alpha   90.00
_cell.angle_beta   90.00
_cell.angle_gamma   90.00
#
_symmetry.space_group_name_H-M   'P 1'
#
loop_
_entity.id
_entity.type
_entity.pdbx_description
1 polymer ?
#
loop_
_entity_poly.entity_id
_entity_poly.type
_entity_poly.pdbx_seq_one_letter_code
_entity_poly.pdbx_strand_id
1 'polypeptide(L)'
;MELMRGIYFEMDEHKKKDSMYESIRNTFKRIKRSITVVLVLLFIALATWFVSDFFSKQFQPTILKSKMLDRCMEFINKELDEILLLETRTKQNKAFRQIKTSLPIQPIRMSTTTAVFKYTYTSKPVILKRVIWNKNNGLNEDETCTMLKGKSRYLVNALMSTRSFRMVSNPKDPQKKEKQTLIWIFFEFMDIKINERHVSGSEEVIKHIVHDALLGLKYLHDNNYAHLDIKIANIMGVTQKDGSVQYKLIDFGYTQYFQEKMAVIPRKNYGTYPFKAPEVIKKNVHGAMSDIWALGASVWYMSLGNIMFYDSDGNKDDSEYMRFISNKTNTHNGIKNHRFLFRERTSPELINFVKECMHVDYKKRPTVDELLNHPFITGEKQNLSTSESYDIFGSSSNSEPSR
;
A
#
# COMPACT_ATOMS: atom_id res chain seq x y z
N MET A 1 66.28 8.05 -69.71
CA MET A 1 65.20 8.66 -68.90
C MET A 1 64.01 7.72 -68.69
N GLU A 2 63.64 6.87 -69.65
CA GLU A 2 62.49 5.95 -69.51
C GLU A 2 62.71 4.80 -68.52
N LEU A 3 63.92 4.23 -68.44
CA LEU A 3 64.23 3.13 -67.50
C LEU A 3 64.06 3.56 -66.02
N MET A 4 64.46 4.79 -65.69
CA MET A 4 64.34 5.35 -64.33
C MET A 4 62.88 5.67 -63.97
N ARG A 5 62.01 5.98 -64.95
CA ARG A 5 60.57 6.18 -64.71
C ARG A 5 59.85 4.86 -64.44
N GLY A 6 60.22 3.78 -65.12
CA GLY A 6 59.68 2.43 -64.87
C GLY A 6 60.00 1.91 -63.46
N ILE A 7 61.26 2.05 -63.02
CA ILE A 7 61.68 1.64 -61.67
C ILE A 7 60.99 2.49 -60.60
N TYR A 8 60.83 3.80 -60.80
CA TYR A 8 60.08 4.65 -59.87
C TYR A 8 58.60 4.27 -59.78
N PHE A 9 57.98 3.87 -60.90
CA PHE A 9 56.58 3.45 -60.94
C PHE A 9 56.37 2.10 -60.23
N GLU A 10 57.25 1.12 -60.44
CA GLU A 10 57.20 -0.17 -59.73
C GLU A 10 57.47 -0.01 -58.22
N MET A 11 58.42 0.86 -57.83
CA MET A 11 58.65 1.18 -56.42
C MET A 11 57.47 1.90 -55.76
N ASP A 12 56.74 2.75 -56.50
CA ASP A 12 55.55 3.45 -55.99
C ASP A 12 54.33 2.51 -55.89
N GLU A 13 54.17 1.56 -56.82
CA GLU A 13 53.17 0.48 -56.71
C GLU A 13 53.45 -0.45 -55.51
N HIS A 14 54.71 -0.80 -55.28
CA HIS A 14 55.09 -1.66 -54.15
C HIS A 14 54.81 -0.96 -52.81
N LYS A 15 55.17 0.33 -52.69
CA LYS A 15 54.85 1.15 -51.52
C LYS A 15 53.34 1.31 -51.29
N LYS A 16 52.55 1.45 -52.36
CA LYS A 16 51.08 1.48 -52.27
C LYS A 16 50.50 0.16 -51.79
N LYS A 17 51.01 -0.98 -52.28
CA LYS A 17 50.62 -2.31 -51.80
C LYS A 17 50.97 -2.49 -50.32
N ASP A 18 52.19 -2.15 -49.91
CA ASP A 18 52.62 -2.27 -48.51
C ASP A 18 51.78 -1.37 -47.58
N SER A 19 51.48 -0.13 -47.99
CA SER A 19 50.58 0.77 -47.26
C SER A 19 49.13 0.23 -47.17
N MET A 20 48.65 -0.44 -48.21
CA MET A 20 47.32 -1.06 -48.22
C MET A 20 47.28 -2.26 -47.27
N TYR A 21 48.31 -3.11 -47.27
CA TYR A 21 48.43 -4.24 -46.34
C TYR A 21 48.51 -3.78 -44.88
N GLU A 22 49.26 -2.71 -44.59
CA GLU A 22 49.35 -2.09 -43.26
C GLU A 22 47.98 -1.58 -42.78
N SER A 23 47.23 -0.92 -43.68
CA SER A 23 45.88 -0.40 -43.42
C SER A 23 44.86 -1.51 -43.14
N ILE A 24 44.88 -2.59 -43.94
CA ILE A 24 44.03 -3.77 -43.75
C ILE A 24 44.36 -4.44 -42.40
N ARG A 25 45.65 -4.61 -42.08
CA ARG A 25 46.10 -5.22 -40.82
C ARG A 25 45.68 -4.40 -39.60
N ASN A 26 45.75 -3.07 -39.69
CA ASN A 26 45.31 -2.17 -38.63
C ASN A 26 43.79 -2.17 -38.47
N THR A 27 43.04 -2.29 -39.57
CA THR A 27 41.58 -2.44 -39.55
C THR A 27 41.17 -3.77 -38.89
N PHE A 28 41.83 -4.88 -39.24
CA PHE A 28 41.63 -6.17 -38.58
C PHE A 28 41.96 -6.14 -37.09
N LYS A 29 43.05 -5.47 -36.68
CA LYS A 29 43.40 -5.29 -35.26
C LYS A 29 42.34 -4.49 -34.50
N ARG A 30 41.78 -3.43 -35.12
CA ARG A 30 40.68 -2.64 -34.54
C ARG A 30 39.41 -3.47 -34.39
N ILE A 31 39.00 -4.18 -35.44
CA ILE A 31 37.82 -5.08 -35.40
C ILE A 31 37.99 -6.14 -34.33
N LYS A 32 39.17 -6.78 -34.24
CA LYS A 32 39.46 -7.79 -33.21
C LYS A 32 39.34 -7.20 -31.80
N ARG A 33 39.89 -6.00 -31.56
CA ARG A 33 39.76 -5.29 -30.26
C ARG A 33 38.29 -4.95 -29.95
N SER A 34 37.53 -4.45 -30.92
CA SER A 34 36.10 -4.15 -30.75
C SER A 34 35.29 -5.40 -30.42
N ILE A 35 35.54 -6.53 -31.10
CA ILE A 35 34.89 -7.81 -30.79
C ILE A 35 35.27 -8.27 -29.38
N THR A 36 36.54 -8.16 -28.98
CA THR A 36 36.97 -8.50 -27.62
C THR A 36 36.28 -7.64 -26.58
N VAL A 37 36.14 -6.33 -26.80
CA VAL A 37 35.43 -5.43 -25.87
C VAL A 37 33.95 -5.81 -25.76
N VAL A 38 33.28 -6.10 -26.89
CA VAL A 38 31.87 -6.52 -26.89
C VAL A 38 31.69 -7.85 -26.15
N LEU A 39 32.60 -8.81 -26.35
CA LEU A 39 32.56 -10.10 -25.63
C LEU A 39 32.80 -9.94 -24.13
N VAL A 40 33.72 -9.04 -23.72
CA VAL A 40 33.95 -8.73 -22.30
C VAL A 40 32.74 -8.05 -21.68
N LEU A 41 32.11 -7.10 -22.38
CA LEU A 41 30.88 -6.45 -21.90
C LEU A 41 29.71 -7.44 -21.82
N LEU A 42 29.55 -8.34 -22.79
CA LEU A 42 28.57 -9.44 -22.73
C LEU A 42 28.84 -10.38 -21.56
N PHE A 43 30.11 -10.72 -21.30
CA PHE A 43 30.49 -11.55 -20.16
C PHE A 43 30.20 -10.86 -18.83
N ILE A 44 30.50 -9.56 -18.70
CA ILE A 44 30.17 -8.76 -17.51
C ILE A 44 28.64 -8.67 -17.35
N ALA A 45 27.89 -8.45 -18.42
CA ALA A 45 26.42 -8.44 -18.40
C ALA A 45 25.84 -9.81 -17.98
N LEU A 46 26.39 -10.91 -18.51
CA LEU A 46 26.00 -12.26 -18.12
C LEU A 46 26.40 -12.60 -16.69
N ALA A 47 27.58 -12.17 -16.24
CA ALA A 47 28.06 -12.40 -14.88
C ALA A 47 27.24 -11.57 -13.87
N THR A 48 26.96 -10.31 -14.15
CA THR A 48 26.08 -9.47 -13.31
C THR A 48 24.65 -9.99 -13.31
N TRP A 49 24.12 -10.44 -14.46
CA TRP A 49 22.83 -11.12 -14.53
C TRP A 49 22.84 -12.43 -13.73
N PHE A 50 23.87 -13.26 -13.87
CA PHE A 50 23.99 -14.53 -13.15
C PHE A 50 24.16 -14.33 -11.65
N VAL A 51 24.96 -13.35 -11.22
CA VAL A 51 25.13 -12.98 -9.82
C VAL A 51 23.81 -12.43 -9.27
N SER A 52 23.13 -11.56 -10.00
CA SER A 52 21.80 -11.05 -9.62
C SER A 52 20.75 -12.15 -9.58
N ASP A 53 20.74 -13.07 -10.54
CA ASP A 53 19.83 -14.22 -10.63
C ASP A 53 20.14 -15.24 -9.51
N PHE A 54 21.41 -15.51 -9.25
CA PHE A 54 21.89 -16.37 -8.18
C PHE A 54 21.53 -15.81 -6.81
N PHE A 55 21.83 -14.53 -6.53
CA PHE A 55 21.44 -13.89 -5.27
C PHE A 55 19.92 -13.74 -5.16
N SER A 56 19.20 -13.42 -6.25
CA SER A 56 17.74 -13.35 -6.20
C SER A 56 17.09 -14.71 -5.97
N LYS A 57 17.64 -15.81 -6.52
CA LYS A 57 17.15 -17.18 -6.31
C LYS A 57 17.57 -17.76 -4.96
N GLN A 58 18.75 -17.40 -4.44
CA GLN A 58 19.27 -17.91 -3.16
C GLN A 58 18.73 -17.11 -1.95
N PHE A 59 18.25 -15.88 -2.14
CA PHE A 59 17.58 -15.05 -1.12
C PHE A 59 16.05 -14.94 -1.25
N GLN A 60 15.42 -15.66 -2.17
CA GLN A 60 14.01 -16.01 -1.95
C GLN A 60 13.98 -17.05 -0.83
N PRO A 61 13.18 -16.89 0.25
CA PRO A 61 13.19 -17.86 1.34
C PRO A 61 12.85 -19.25 0.78
N THR A 62 13.81 -20.17 0.78
CA THR A 62 13.66 -21.60 0.41
C THR A 62 12.46 -22.25 1.10
N ILE A 63 12.05 -21.65 2.22
CA ILE A 63 10.92 -22.00 3.10
C ILE A 63 9.54 -21.88 2.42
N LEU A 64 9.35 -20.94 1.47
CA LEU A 64 8.07 -20.70 0.80
C LEU A 64 7.86 -21.53 -0.48
N LYS A 65 8.77 -22.47 -0.78
CA LYS A 65 8.57 -23.53 -1.79
C LYS A 65 8.51 -24.89 -1.11
N SER A 66 7.58 -25.03 -0.16
CA SER A 66 7.39 -26.28 0.58
C SER A 66 6.10 -26.97 0.15
N LYS A 67 6.12 -28.32 0.08
CA LYS A 67 4.92 -29.13 -0.13
C LYS A 67 3.81 -28.82 0.89
N MET A 68 4.19 -28.38 2.09
CA MET A 68 3.25 -27.96 3.12
C MET A 68 2.49 -26.70 2.71
N LEU A 69 3.17 -25.70 2.14
CA LEU A 69 2.54 -24.49 1.67
C LEU A 69 1.56 -24.79 0.52
N ASP A 70 1.96 -25.63 -0.43
CA ASP A 70 1.10 -26.05 -1.54
C ASP A 70 -0.19 -26.71 -1.03
N ARG A 71 -0.07 -27.65 -0.08
CA ARG A 71 -1.22 -28.27 0.60
C ARG A 71 -2.13 -27.25 1.28
N CYS A 72 -1.55 -26.24 1.94
CA CYS A 72 -2.32 -25.18 2.58
C CYS A 72 -3.06 -24.33 1.55
N MET A 73 -2.42 -23.96 0.44
CA MET A 73 -3.03 -23.16 -0.62
C MET A 73 -4.15 -23.91 -1.34
N GLU A 74 -3.96 -25.21 -1.60
CA GLU A 74 -4.99 -26.10 -2.16
C GLU A 74 -6.20 -26.22 -1.22
N PHE A 75 -5.96 -26.48 0.06
CA PHE A 75 -7.01 -26.51 1.08
C PHE A 75 -7.79 -25.20 1.13
N ILE A 76 -7.10 -24.06 1.20
CA ILE A 76 -7.72 -22.73 1.22
C ILE A 76 -8.59 -22.51 -0.03
N ASN A 77 -8.11 -22.90 -1.21
CA ASN A 77 -8.89 -22.77 -2.44
C ASN A 77 -10.19 -23.56 -2.37
N LYS A 78 -10.14 -24.82 -1.92
CA LYS A 78 -11.31 -25.69 -1.80
C LYS A 78 -12.34 -25.10 -0.82
N GLU A 79 -11.92 -24.77 0.39
CA GLU A 79 -12.81 -24.23 1.43
C GLU A 79 -13.45 -22.90 0.98
N LEU A 80 -12.67 -22.02 0.35
CA LEU A 80 -13.20 -20.75 -0.12
C LEU A 80 -14.20 -20.88 -1.26
N ASP A 81 -14.00 -21.84 -2.16
CA ASP A 81 -14.94 -22.07 -3.25
C ASP A 81 -16.30 -22.55 -2.69
N GLU A 82 -16.31 -23.40 -1.66
CA GLU A 82 -17.53 -23.80 -0.95
C GLU A 82 -18.18 -22.64 -0.19
N ILE A 83 -17.37 -21.89 0.58
CA ILE A 83 -17.87 -20.77 1.38
C ILE A 83 -18.48 -19.67 0.50
N LEU A 84 -17.88 -19.37 -0.65
CA LEU A 84 -18.36 -18.32 -1.57
C LEU A 84 -19.71 -18.65 -2.21
N LEU A 85 -20.16 -19.91 -2.18
CA LEU A 85 -21.51 -20.31 -2.63
C LEU A 85 -22.62 -19.94 -1.65
N LEU A 86 -22.29 -19.64 -0.39
CA LEU A 86 -23.28 -19.24 0.60
C LEU A 86 -23.91 -17.88 0.22
N GLU A 87 -25.22 -17.75 0.38
CA GLU A 87 -26.00 -16.62 -0.16
C GLU A 87 -25.63 -15.25 0.42
N THR A 88 -25.31 -15.20 1.72
CA THR A 88 -25.14 -13.92 2.43
C THR A 88 -23.74 -13.73 2.97
N ARG A 89 -23.28 -12.48 2.97
CA ARG A 89 -21.94 -12.12 3.46
C ARG A 89 -21.71 -12.49 4.93
N THR A 90 -22.77 -12.45 5.74
CA THR A 90 -22.78 -12.88 7.14
C THR A 90 -22.56 -14.39 7.27
N LYS A 91 -23.30 -15.21 6.51
CA LYS A 91 -23.10 -16.68 6.47
C LYS A 91 -21.68 -17.02 6.01
N GLN A 92 -21.21 -16.39 4.95
CA GLN A 92 -19.86 -16.57 4.40
C GLN A 92 -18.78 -16.23 5.46
N ASN A 93 -18.89 -15.09 6.15
CA ASN A 93 -17.94 -14.69 7.20
C ASN A 93 -17.97 -15.62 8.41
N LYS A 94 -19.14 -16.12 8.80
CA LYS A 94 -19.30 -17.08 9.89
C LYS A 94 -18.60 -18.40 9.55
N ALA A 95 -18.86 -18.96 8.37
CA ALA A 95 -18.25 -20.20 7.91
C ALA A 95 -16.72 -20.08 7.83
N PHE A 96 -16.20 -18.98 7.29
CA PHE A 96 -14.76 -18.73 7.19
C PHE A 96 -14.04 -18.68 8.53
N ARG A 97 -14.64 -18.02 9.54
CA ARG A 97 -14.07 -18.00 10.89
C ARG A 97 -14.09 -19.36 11.56
N GLN A 98 -14.96 -20.27 11.11
CA GLN A 98 -15.15 -21.61 11.67
C GLN A 98 -14.38 -22.70 10.92
N ILE A 99 -13.57 -22.37 9.92
CA ILE A 99 -12.69 -23.32 9.23
C ILE A 99 -11.82 -24.04 10.26
N LYS A 100 -11.99 -25.35 10.39
CA LYS A 100 -11.17 -26.22 11.24
C LYS A 100 -10.23 -27.02 10.35
N THR A 101 -8.94 -27.02 10.69
CA THR A 101 -7.93 -27.77 9.93
C THR A 101 -6.76 -28.14 10.84
N SER A 102 -6.12 -29.27 10.54
CA SER A 102 -4.84 -29.67 11.16
C SER A 102 -3.64 -29.01 10.49
N LEU A 103 -3.86 -28.32 9.37
CA LEU A 103 -2.82 -27.57 8.67
C LEU A 103 -2.40 -26.35 9.49
N PRO A 104 -1.12 -25.90 9.38
CA PRO A 104 -0.58 -24.79 10.14
C PRO A 104 -1.02 -23.43 9.57
N ILE A 105 -2.33 -23.25 9.39
CA ILE A 105 -2.96 -22.03 8.89
C ILE A 105 -4.13 -21.60 9.79
N GLN A 106 -4.34 -20.31 9.91
CA GLN A 106 -5.44 -19.74 10.69
C GLN A 106 -6.17 -18.65 9.88
N PRO A 107 -7.50 -18.70 9.75
CA PRO A 107 -8.25 -17.68 9.03
C PRO A 107 -8.19 -16.33 9.77
N ILE A 108 -7.89 -15.25 9.05
CA ILE A 108 -7.87 -13.88 9.60
C ILE A 108 -9.09 -13.09 9.12
N ARG A 109 -9.25 -12.98 7.80
CA ARG A 109 -10.32 -12.19 7.17
C ARG A 109 -10.62 -12.69 5.78
N MET A 110 -11.86 -12.52 5.32
CA MET A 110 -12.21 -12.69 3.92
C MET A 110 -13.14 -11.59 3.41
N SER A 111 -13.27 -11.55 2.09
CA SER A 111 -14.27 -10.85 1.29
C SER A 111 -14.68 -11.78 0.13
N THR A 112 -15.40 -11.27 -0.86
CA THR A 112 -15.77 -12.05 -2.06
C THR A 112 -14.59 -12.32 -2.98
N THR A 113 -13.58 -11.45 -2.97
CA THR A 113 -12.40 -11.56 -3.85
C THR A 113 -11.12 -11.90 -3.10
N THR A 114 -11.05 -11.60 -1.81
CA THR A 114 -9.80 -11.70 -1.02
C THR A 114 -9.99 -12.59 0.20
N ALA A 115 -9.01 -13.42 0.53
CA ALA A 115 -8.94 -14.16 1.78
C ALA A 115 -7.53 -14.08 2.38
N VAL A 116 -7.45 -13.94 3.69
CA VAL A 116 -6.21 -13.74 4.44
C VAL A 116 -6.07 -14.79 5.51
N PHE A 117 -4.94 -15.48 5.54
CA PHE A 117 -4.59 -16.51 6.52
C PHE A 117 -3.23 -16.22 7.16
N LYS A 118 -3.08 -16.57 8.43
CA LYS A 118 -1.77 -16.68 9.09
C LYS A 118 -1.21 -18.08 8.82
N TYR A 119 0.03 -18.19 8.39
CA TYR A 119 0.75 -19.45 8.20
C TYR A 119 1.86 -19.56 9.25
N THR A 120 1.91 -20.68 9.96
CA THR A 120 2.75 -20.85 11.17
C THR A 120 3.73 -22.02 11.07
N TYR A 121 3.90 -22.62 9.90
CA TYR A 121 4.87 -23.71 9.70
C TYR A 121 6.34 -23.23 9.71
N THR A 122 6.53 -21.93 9.52
CA THR A 122 7.82 -21.27 9.42
C THR A 122 8.27 -20.76 10.79
N SER A 123 9.58 -20.54 10.96
CA SER A 123 10.13 -20.01 12.22
C SER A 123 9.55 -18.65 12.62
N LYS A 124 9.23 -17.82 11.63
CA LYS A 124 8.43 -16.60 11.79
C LYS A 124 7.13 -16.75 11.01
N PRO A 125 5.95 -16.46 11.59
CA PRO A 125 4.69 -16.55 10.85
C PRO A 125 4.69 -15.68 9.59
N VAL A 126 3.92 -16.10 8.60
CA VAL A 126 3.73 -15.41 7.32
C VAL A 126 2.24 -15.18 7.08
N ILE A 127 1.88 -14.05 6.48
CA ILE A 127 0.50 -13.81 6.05
C ILE A 127 0.33 -14.25 4.60
N LEU A 128 -0.65 -15.12 4.36
CA LEU A 128 -1.06 -15.55 3.04
C LEU A 128 -2.29 -14.74 2.62
N LYS A 129 -2.15 -13.88 1.61
CA LYS A 129 -3.26 -13.13 1.02
C LYS A 129 -3.56 -13.70 -0.37
N ARG A 130 -4.73 -14.34 -0.49
CA ARG A 130 -5.28 -14.83 -1.75
C ARG A 130 -6.21 -13.77 -2.34
N VAL A 131 -6.03 -13.43 -3.60
CA VAL A 131 -6.82 -12.43 -4.34
C VAL A 131 -7.30 -13.02 -5.66
N ILE A 132 -8.61 -12.99 -5.88
CA ILE A 132 -9.23 -13.25 -7.18
C ILE A 132 -9.09 -11.97 -8.00
N TRP A 133 -8.26 -12.03 -9.04
CA TRP A 133 -7.98 -10.87 -9.87
C TRP A 133 -9.13 -10.57 -10.81
N ASN A 134 -9.49 -9.28 -10.89
CA ASN A 134 -10.53 -8.78 -11.77
C ASN A 134 -9.90 -7.83 -12.79
N LYS A 135 -9.88 -8.27 -14.05
CA LYS A 135 -9.35 -7.50 -15.19
C LYS A 135 -10.02 -6.12 -15.34
N ASN A 136 -11.30 -6.00 -14.99
CA ASN A 136 -12.04 -4.73 -15.10
C ASN A 136 -11.59 -3.70 -14.07
N ASN A 137 -11.07 -4.15 -12.92
CA ASN A 137 -10.61 -3.26 -11.87
C ASN A 137 -9.16 -2.79 -12.12
N GLY A 138 -8.40 -3.45 -13.00
CA GLY A 138 -7.04 -3.06 -13.40
C GLY A 138 -6.04 -2.85 -12.24
N LEU A 139 -6.36 -3.36 -11.05
CA LEU A 139 -5.54 -3.25 -9.86
C LEU A 139 -4.66 -4.49 -9.76
N ASN A 140 -3.35 -4.30 -9.68
CA ASN A 140 -2.36 -5.36 -9.54
C ASN A 140 -1.61 -5.15 -8.22
N GLU A 141 -2.25 -5.52 -7.11
CA GLU A 141 -1.68 -5.35 -5.78
C GLU A 141 -0.29 -6.00 -5.66
N ASP A 142 -0.11 -7.17 -6.27
CA ASP A 142 1.16 -7.90 -6.27
C ASP A 142 2.28 -7.22 -7.05
N GLU A 143 1.98 -6.54 -8.15
CA GLU A 143 2.96 -5.70 -8.87
C GLU A 143 3.39 -4.54 -7.98
N THR A 144 2.43 -3.82 -7.37
CA THR A 144 2.72 -2.74 -6.42
C THR A 144 3.57 -3.26 -5.25
N CYS A 145 3.18 -4.38 -4.65
CA CYS A 145 3.93 -5.01 -3.56
C CYS A 145 5.35 -5.40 -3.97
N THR A 146 5.54 -5.89 -5.20
CA THR A 146 6.85 -6.23 -5.74
C THR A 146 7.72 -4.98 -5.90
N MET A 147 7.15 -3.88 -6.38
CA MET A 147 7.87 -2.61 -6.54
C MET A 147 8.29 -1.99 -5.19
N LEU A 148 7.44 -2.13 -4.17
CA LEU A 148 7.67 -1.58 -2.82
C LEU A 148 8.53 -2.48 -1.93
N LYS A 149 8.77 -3.74 -2.34
CA LYS A 149 9.45 -4.76 -1.54
C LYS A 149 10.80 -4.28 -1.00
N GLY A 150 10.93 -4.26 0.32
CA GLY A 150 12.17 -3.89 1.02
C GLY A 150 12.60 -2.42 0.86
N LYS A 151 11.76 -1.55 0.30
CA LYS A 151 12.14 -0.16 0.01
C LYS A 151 11.95 0.81 1.19
N SER A 152 11.02 0.51 2.08
CA SER A 152 10.78 1.28 3.30
C SER A 152 10.43 0.34 4.45
N ARG A 153 11.00 0.60 5.62
CA ARG A 153 10.68 -0.16 6.85
C ARG A 153 9.29 0.17 7.41
N TYR A 154 8.67 1.25 6.95
CA TYR A 154 7.34 1.72 7.34
C TYR A 154 6.22 1.19 6.42
N LEU A 155 6.57 0.34 5.44
CA LEU A 155 5.65 -0.38 4.59
C LEU A 155 5.77 -1.88 4.88
N VAL A 156 4.66 -2.61 4.88
CA VAL A 156 4.71 -4.06 5.04
C VAL A 156 5.50 -4.71 3.91
N ASN A 157 6.40 -5.62 4.28
CA ASN A 157 7.23 -6.31 3.32
C ASN A 157 6.50 -7.49 2.67
N ALA A 158 6.30 -7.43 1.36
CA ALA A 158 5.86 -8.56 0.56
C ALA A 158 7.05 -9.49 0.29
N LEU A 159 7.02 -10.67 0.88
CA LEU A 159 8.07 -11.69 0.75
C LEU A 159 8.13 -12.26 -0.67
N MET A 160 6.97 -12.55 -1.27
CA MET A 160 6.82 -12.95 -2.67
C MET A 160 5.37 -12.80 -3.12
N SER A 161 5.15 -12.97 -4.42
CA SER A 161 3.83 -13.16 -5.00
C SER A 161 3.86 -14.26 -6.07
N THR A 162 2.72 -14.91 -6.30
CA THR A 162 2.54 -15.87 -7.39
C THR A 162 1.21 -15.62 -8.08
N ARG A 163 1.16 -15.89 -9.40
CA ARG A 163 -0.06 -15.85 -10.20
C ARG A 163 -0.33 -17.24 -10.77
N SER A 164 -1.56 -17.70 -10.66
CA SER A 164 -2.03 -18.94 -11.28
C SER A 164 -3.37 -18.74 -11.97
N PHE A 165 -3.71 -19.66 -12.86
CA PHE A 165 -4.97 -19.65 -13.60
C PHE A 165 -5.77 -20.89 -13.25
N ARG A 166 -7.09 -20.72 -13.11
CA ARG A 166 -8.02 -21.82 -12.92
C ARG A 166 -9.30 -21.59 -13.70
N MET A 167 -9.93 -22.67 -14.14
CA MET A 167 -11.27 -22.62 -14.74
C MET A 167 -12.30 -22.78 -13.62
N VAL A 168 -13.22 -21.82 -13.52
CA VAL A 168 -14.31 -21.87 -12.54
C VAL A 168 -15.64 -21.87 -13.28
N SER A 169 -16.62 -22.63 -12.80
CA SER A 169 -17.98 -22.57 -13.34
C SER A 169 -18.61 -21.22 -13.00
N ASN A 170 -19.34 -20.63 -13.93
CA ASN A 170 -20.10 -19.42 -13.66
C ASN A 170 -21.22 -19.74 -12.65
N PRO A 171 -21.33 -19.02 -11.52
CA PRO A 171 -22.37 -19.27 -10.52
C PRO A 171 -23.80 -19.19 -11.07
N LYS A 172 -24.01 -18.41 -12.14
CA LYS A 172 -25.32 -18.24 -12.81
C LYS A 172 -25.54 -19.22 -13.96
N ASP A 173 -24.48 -19.81 -14.50
CA ASP A 173 -24.52 -20.77 -15.60
C ASP A 173 -23.40 -21.82 -15.42
N PRO A 174 -23.68 -22.93 -14.71
CA PRO A 174 -22.68 -23.95 -14.40
C PRO A 174 -22.02 -24.60 -15.63
N GLN A 175 -22.66 -24.54 -16.81
CA GLN A 175 -22.11 -25.08 -18.05
C GLN A 175 -21.01 -24.17 -18.63
N LYS A 176 -21.06 -22.88 -18.31
CA LYS A 176 -20.07 -21.90 -18.75
C LYS A 176 -18.88 -21.85 -17.79
N LYS A 177 -17.71 -22.29 -18.27
CA LYS A 177 -16.45 -22.14 -17.52
C LYS A 177 -15.79 -20.82 -17.86
N GLU A 178 -15.39 -20.08 -16.84
CA GLU A 178 -14.67 -18.82 -16.96
C GLU A 178 -13.25 -18.97 -16.44
N LYS A 179 -12.30 -18.31 -17.13
CA LYS A 179 -10.90 -18.28 -16.70
C LYS A 179 -10.76 -17.27 -15.58
N GLN A 180 -10.41 -17.75 -14.40
CA GLN A 180 -10.10 -16.94 -13.24
C GLN A 180 -8.59 -16.89 -13.01
N THR A 181 -8.07 -15.69 -12.76
CA THR A 181 -6.68 -15.49 -12.34
C THR A 181 -6.65 -15.34 -10.83
N LEU A 182 -5.80 -16.14 -10.18
CA LEU A 182 -5.61 -16.13 -8.75
C LEU A 182 -4.21 -15.59 -8.43
N ILE A 183 -4.15 -14.63 -7.54
CA ILE A 183 -2.92 -14.02 -7.08
C ILE A 183 -2.74 -14.39 -5.61
N TRP A 184 -1.56 -14.87 -5.26
CA TRP A 184 -1.14 -15.04 -3.87
C TRP A 184 -0.04 -14.05 -3.56
N ILE A 185 -0.18 -13.36 -2.44
CA ILE A 185 0.82 -12.44 -1.92
C ILE A 185 1.16 -12.88 -0.50
N PHE A 186 2.44 -12.96 -0.21
CA PHE A 186 2.96 -13.46 1.05
C PHE A 186 3.60 -12.29 1.78
N PHE A 187 3.07 -11.89 2.92
CA PHE A 187 3.57 -10.75 3.69
C PHE A 187 4.27 -11.21 4.97
N GLU A 188 5.20 -10.38 5.46
CA GLU A 188 5.64 -10.49 6.85
C GLU A 188 4.44 -10.42 7.82
N PHE A 189 4.56 -11.09 8.96
CA PHE A 189 3.53 -11.05 10.00
C PHE A 189 3.69 -9.80 10.88
N MET A 190 2.56 -9.12 11.11
CA MET A 190 2.43 -7.99 12.03
C MET A 190 1.61 -8.46 13.23
N ASP A 191 2.15 -8.34 14.44
CA ASP A 191 1.57 -8.91 15.67
C ASP A 191 0.61 -7.96 16.40
N ILE A 192 0.68 -6.67 16.11
CA ILE A 192 -0.13 -5.65 16.78
C ILE A 192 -1.18 -5.09 15.83
N LYS A 193 -2.45 -5.25 16.21
CA LYS A 193 -3.59 -4.60 15.57
C LYS A 193 -4.03 -3.39 16.37
N ILE A 194 -4.07 -2.23 15.73
CA ILE A 194 -4.55 -1.00 16.37
C ILE A 194 -6.05 -1.10 16.65
N ASN A 195 -6.41 -0.87 17.90
CA ASN A 195 -7.78 -0.83 18.42
C ASN A 195 -7.81 0.05 19.69
N GLU A 196 -9.00 0.27 20.25
CA GLU A 196 -9.16 1.13 21.44
C GLU A 196 -8.28 0.69 22.62
N ARG A 197 -8.13 -0.61 22.88
CA ARG A 197 -7.29 -1.12 23.99
C ARG A 197 -5.81 -0.84 23.75
N HIS A 198 -5.36 -0.98 22.50
CA HIS A 198 -3.97 -0.71 22.12
C HIS A 198 -3.64 0.78 22.25
N VAL A 199 -4.54 1.65 21.81
CA VAL A 199 -4.38 3.12 21.95
C VAL A 199 -4.52 3.55 23.41
N SER A 200 -5.44 2.94 24.16
CA SER A 200 -5.71 3.20 25.58
C SER A 200 -5.98 4.68 25.91
N GLY A 201 -6.51 5.43 24.92
CA GLY A 201 -6.71 6.89 25.04
C GLY A 201 -5.41 7.69 25.20
N SER A 202 -4.24 7.10 24.92
CA SER A 202 -2.94 7.75 25.04
C SER A 202 -2.57 8.47 23.75
N GLU A 203 -2.48 9.80 23.81
CA GLU A 203 -2.02 10.61 22.68
C GLU A 203 -0.57 10.30 22.28
N GLU A 204 0.27 9.85 23.22
CA GLU A 204 1.64 9.43 22.92
C GLU A 204 1.68 8.19 22.01
N VAL A 205 0.75 7.24 22.23
CA VAL A 205 0.60 6.06 21.36
C VAL A 205 0.08 6.49 19.99
N ILE A 206 -0.91 7.39 19.95
CA ILE A 206 -1.44 7.95 18.69
C ILE A 206 -0.32 8.64 17.91
N LYS A 207 0.46 9.50 18.57
CA LYS A 207 1.59 10.23 17.99
C LYS A 207 2.59 9.25 17.37
N HIS A 208 2.98 8.19 18.07
CA HIS A 208 3.90 7.19 17.55
C HIS A 208 3.33 6.44 16.32
N ILE A 209 2.06 6.05 16.37
CA ILE A 209 1.37 5.43 15.22
C ILE A 209 1.39 6.38 14.01
N VAL A 210 1.04 7.65 14.22
CA VAL A 210 0.90 8.65 13.17
C VAL A 210 2.24 9.03 12.58
N HIS A 211 3.27 9.19 13.41
CA HIS A 211 4.64 9.44 12.96
C HIS A 211 5.13 8.35 11.99
N ASP A 212 5.01 7.08 12.39
CA ASP A 212 5.42 5.95 11.53
C ASP A 212 4.56 5.83 10.26
N ALA A 213 3.25 6.10 10.36
CA ALA A 213 2.36 6.13 9.20
C ALA A 213 2.72 7.26 8.23
N LEU A 214 3.10 8.45 8.74
CA LEU A 214 3.59 9.58 7.94
C LEU A 214 4.90 9.20 7.23
N LEU A 215 5.83 8.51 7.88
CA LEU A 215 7.05 8.04 7.20
C LEU A 215 6.77 7.00 6.10
N GLY A 216 5.75 6.16 6.28
CA GLY A 216 5.23 5.28 5.23
C GLY A 216 4.62 6.07 4.06
N LEU A 217 3.77 7.06 4.35
CA LEU A 217 3.15 7.93 3.35
C LEU A 217 4.20 8.78 2.62
N LYS A 218 5.22 9.28 3.32
CA LYS A 218 6.32 10.04 2.74
C LYS A 218 6.98 9.25 1.63
N TYR A 219 7.36 8.01 1.93
CA TYR A 219 7.95 7.13 0.92
C TYR A 219 7.02 6.97 -0.30
N LEU A 220 5.73 6.71 -0.09
CA LEU A 220 4.78 6.53 -1.19
C LEU A 220 4.66 7.82 -2.02
N HIS A 221 4.42 8.96 -1.37
CA HIS A 221 4.16 10.25 -2.02
C HIS A 221 5.40 10.77 -2.76
N ASP A 222 6.60 10.60 -2.19
CA ASP A 222 7.88 10.96 -2.82
C ASP A 222 8.14 10.11 -4.08
N ASN A 223 7.57 8.90 -4.15
CA ASN A 223 7.65 8.00 -5.29
C ASN A 223 6.38 8.03 -6.17
N ASN A 224 5.56 9.08 -6.07
CA ASN A 224 4.35 9.29 -6.87
C ASN A 224 3.28 8.20 -6.72
N TYR A 225 3.26 7.51 -5.58
CA TYR A 225 2.18 6.60 -5.21
C TYR A 225 1.27 7.26 -4.18
N ALA A 226 -0.04 7.04 -4.30
CA ALA A 226 -0.98 7.29 -3.20
C ALA A 226 -1.58 5.96 -2.76
N HIS A 227 -1.75 5.78 -1.45
CA HIS A 227 -2.23 4.54 -0.87
C HIS A 227 -3.73 4.32 -1.17
N LEU A 228 -4.53 5.38 -1.06
CA LEU A 228 -5.97 5.46 -1.31
C LEU A 228 -6.86 4.57 -0.43
N ASP A 229 -6.34 4.00 0.65
CA ASP A 229 -7.12 3.20 1.62
C ASP A 229 -6.56 3.32 3.04
N ILE A 230 -6.07 4.49 3.41
CA ILE A 230 -5.62 4.76 4.77
C ILE A 230 -6.81 4.69 5.71
N LYS A 231 -6.67 3.85 6.73
CA LYS A 231 -7.61 3.67 7.85
C LYS A 231 -6.87 2.93 8.96
N ILE A 232 -7.39 3.01 10.18
CA ILE A 232 -6.81 2.32 11.36
C ILE A 232 -6.55 0.83 11.08
N ALA A 233 -7.46 0.14 10.37
CA ALA A 233 -7.32 -1.27 10.06
C ALA A 233 -6.18 -1.61 9.08
N ASN A 234 -5.65 -0.60 8.37
CA ASN A 234 -4.54 -0.73 7.41
C ASN A 234 -3.22 -0.13 7.95
N ILE A 235 -3.15 0.12 9.26
CA ILE A 235 -1.93 0.46 9.98
C ILE A 235 -1.74 -0.63 11.05
N MET A 236 -0.61 -1.33 11.02
CA MET A 236 -0.32 -2.42 11.95
C MET A 236 1.04 -2.27 12.59
N GLY A 237 1.18 -2.72 13.83
CA GLY A 237 2.44 -2.71 14.57
C GLY A 237 3.16 -4.05 14.47
N VAL A 238 4.49 -3.99 14.51
CA VAL A 238 5.37 -5.13 14.69
C VAL A 238 6.29 -4.92 15.88
N THR A 239 6.30 -5.86 16.82
CA THR A 239 7.25 -5.87 17.92
C THR A 239 8.65 -6.23 17.40
N GLN A 240 9.60 -5.32 17.61
CA GLN A 240 11.00 -5.49 17.27
C GLN A 240 11.70 -6.38 18.29
N LYS A 241 12.93 -6.81 17.97
CA LYS A 241 13.72 -7.67 18.86
C LYS A 241 14.07 -7.01 20.20
N ASP A 242 14.15 -5.68 20.22
CA ASP A 242 14.43 -4.88 21.41
C ASP A 242 13.18 -4.56 22.24
N GLY A 243 12.01 -5.09 21.85
CA GLY A 243 10.73 -4.83 22.50
C GLY A 243 10.04 -3.53 22.06
N SER A 244 10.68 -2.71 21.22
CA SER A 244 10.04 -1.53 20.64
C SER A 244 8.96 -1.94 19.63
N VAL A 245 7.96 -1.10 19.43
CA VAL A 245 6.92 -1.31 18.42
C VAL A 245 7.22 -0.39 17.23
N GLN A 246 7.16 -0.93 16.01
CA GLN A 246 7.18 -0.15 14.78
C GLN A 246 5.85 -0.32 14.04
N TYR A 247 5.24 0.79 13.60
CA TYR A 247 4.03 0.73 12.80
C TYR A 247 4.34 0.80 11.31
N LYS A 248 3.51 0.12 10.52
CA LYS A 248 3.63 0.05 9.06
C LYS A 248 2.28 0.17 8.39
N LEU A 249 2.28 0.77 7.20
CA LEU A 249 1.14 0.73 6.29
C LEU A 249 1.04 -0.65 5.65
N ILE A 250 -0.20 -1.14 5.53
CA ILE A 250 -0.52 -2.43 4.91
C ILE A 250 -1.64 -2.28 3.87
N ASP A 251 -1.83 -3.32 3.05
CA ASP A 251 -2.93 -3.43 2.08
C ASP A 251 -2.86 -2.39 0.93
N PHE A 252 -1.99 -2.68 -0.04
CA PHE A 252 -1.78 -1.85 -1.23
C PHE A 252 -2.81 -2.11 -2.34
N GLY A 253 -3.96 -2.72 -2.01
CA GLY A 253 -4.98 -3.12 -2.98
C GLY A 253 -5.56 -1.97 -3.80
N TYR A 254 -5.59 -0.74 -3.25
CA TYR A 254 -6.05 0.47 -3.94
C TYR A 254 -4.92 1.43 -4.31
N THR A 255 -3.67 1.09 -4.02
CA THR A 255 -2.54 1.97 -4.30
C THR A 255 -2.38 2.20 -5.79
N GLN A 256 -2.18 3.45 -6.18
CA GLN A 256 -2.05 3.87 -7.57
C GLN A 256 -0.85 4.79 -7.75
N TYR A 257 -0.23 4.70 -8.92
CA TYR A 257 0.77 5.66 -9.37
C TYR A 257 0.08 6.87 -10.00
N PHE A 258 0.56 8.06 -9.69
CA PHE A 258 0.00 9.34 -10.08
C PHE A 258 1.11 10.22 -10.67
N GLN A 259 1.06 10.51 -11.97
CA GLN A 259 2.00 11.45 -12.59
C GLN A 259 1.89 12.85 -11.97
N GLU A 260 0.65 13.28 -11.74
CA GLU A 260 0.32 14.47 -10.97
C GLU A 260 -0.22 14.03 -9.62
N LYS A 261 0.25 14.62 -8.50
CA LYS A 261 -0.07 14.21 -7.12
C LYS A 261 -1.57 13.99 -6.83
N MET A 262 -2.46 14.58 -7.64
CA MET A 262 -3.91 14.40 -7.62
C MET A 262 -4.41 14.17 -9.06
N ALA A 263 -5.30 13.21 -9.28
CA ALA A 263 -5.94 12.98 -10.58
C ALA A 263 -7.37 12.46 -10.44
N VAL A 264 -8.19 12.69 -11.48
CA VAL A 264 -9.48 12.01 -11.62
C VAL A 264 -9.25 10.60 -12.13
N ILE A 265 -9.85 9.60 -11.47
CA ILE A 265 -9.75 8.20 -11.93
C ILE A 265 -11.09 7.78 -12.55
N PRO A 266 -11.20 7.65 -13.88
CA PRO A 266 -12.45 7.30 -14.51
C PRO A 266 -13.03 5.97 -13.98
N ARG A 267 -14.33 5.95 -13.69
CA ARG A 267 -15.12 4.75 -13.36
C ARG A 267 -14.72 4.00 -12.08
N LYS A 268 -13.77 4.49 -11.28
CA LYS A 268 -13.36 3.85 -10.03
C LYS A 268 -13.38 4.85 -8.88
N ASN A 269 -14.00 4.47 -7.78
CA ASN A 269 -14.14 5.30 -6.58
C ASN A 269 -13.46 4.62 -5.39
N TYR A 270 -12.15 4.79 -5.28
CA TYR A 270 -11.31 4.19 -4.23
C TYR A 270 -11.56 4.80 -2.84
N GLY A 271 -11.02 4.12 -1.83
CA GLY A 271 -11.15 4.47 -0.42
C GLY A 271 -12.26 3.74 0.31
N THR A 272 -12.22 3.84 1.64
CA THR A 272 -13.20 3.22 2.53
C THR A 272 -13.97 4.30 3.27
N TYR A 273 -15.29 4.20 3.30
CA TYR A 273 -16.13 5.04 4.16
C TYR A 273 -15.91 4.67 5.64
N PRO A 274 -15.88 5.61 6.61
CA PRO A 274 -16.02 7.07 6.51
C PRO A 274 -14.66 7.82 6.45
N PHE A 275 -13.64 7.21 5.82
CA PHE A 275 -12.32 7.82 5.64
C PHE A 275 -12.18 8.56 4.29
N LYS A 276 -13.22 8.55 3.45
CA LYS A 276 -13.17 9.10 2.08
C LYS A 276 -13.18 10.62 2.06
N ALA A 277 -12.18 11.21 1.43
CA ALA A 277 -12.08 12.66 1.31
C ALA A 277 -13.23 13.30 0.49
N PRO A 278 -13.57 14.59 0.74
CA PRO A 278 -14.67 15.26 0.05
C PRO A 278 -14.51 15.31 -1.46
N GLU A 279 -13.29 15.50 -1.96
CA GLU A 279 -12.98 15.53 -3.39
C GLU A 279 -13.14 14.16 -4.07
N VAL A 280 -12.88 13.07 -3.34
CA VAL A 280 -13.12 11.71 -3.80
C VAL A 280 -14.61 11.47 -3.98
N ILE A 281 -15.42 11.85 -2.99
CA ILE A 281 -16.87 11.64 -3.04
C ILE A 281 -17.53 12.53 -4.09
N LYS A 282 -17.19 13.82 -4.11
CA LYS A 282 -17.91 14.83 -4.92
C LYS A 282 -17.44 14.86 -6.37
N LYS A 283 -16.15 14.60 -6.61
CA LYS A 283 -15.52 14.83 -7.93
C LYS A 283 -14.70 13.63 -8.42
N ASN A 284 -14.61 12.56 -7.63
CA ASN A 284 -13.81 11.38 -7.94
C ASN A 284 -12.34 11.73 -8.25
N VAL A 285 -11.82 12.72 -7.52
CA VAL A 285 -10.41 13.12 -7.54
C VAL A 285 -9.71 12.38 -6.40
N HIS A 286 -8.61 11.71 -6.72
CA HIS A 286 -7.82 10.91 -5.78
C HIS A 286 -6.36 11.35 -5.82
N GLY A 287 -5.61 11.03 -4.78
CA GLY A 287 -4.15 11.21 -4.77
C GLY A 287 -3.60 11.39 -3.37
N ALA A 288 -2.41 11.97 -3.28
CA ALA A 288 -1.68 12.14 -2.02
C ALA A 288 -2.48 12.89 -0.95
N MET A 289 -3.20 13.96 -1.34
CA MET A 289 -3.98 14.75 -0.38
C MET A 289 -5.23 14.01 0.12
N SER A 290 -5.74 13.03 -0.63
CA SER A 290 -6.81 12.15 -0.16
C SER A 290 -6.31 11.19 0.93
N ASP A 291 -5.04 10.76 0.88
CA ASP A 291 -4.41 10.01 1.98
C ASP A 291 -4.27 10.88 3.24
N ILE A 292 -3.92 12.16 3.10
CA ILE A 292 -3.80 13.10 4.24
C ILE A 292 -5.13 13.25 4.98
N TRP A 293 -6.24 13.40 4.24
CA TRP A 293 -7.56 13.40 4.86
C TRP A 293 -7.86 12.10 5.61
N ALA A 294 -7.59 10.97 4.97
CA ALA A 294 -7.88 9.65 5.53
C ALA A 294 -7.00 9.35 6.77
N LEU A 295 -5.77 9.87 6.80
CA LEU A 295 -4.92 9.88 7.99
C LEU A 295 -5.56 10.72 9.10
N GLY A 296 -5.95 11.96 8.82
CA GLY A 296 -6.63 12.82 9.79
C GLY A 296 -7.90 12.18 10.39
N ALA A 297 -8.72 11.54 9.56
CA ALA A 297 -9.88 10.78 10.02
C ALA A 297 -9.49 9.60 10.93
N SER A 298 -8.39 8.90 10.60
CA SER A 298 -7.86 7.83 11.44
C SER A 298 -7.37 8.33 12.80
N VAL A 299 -6.66 9.46 12.84
CA VAL A 299 -6.22 10.11 14.08
C VAL A 299 -7.41 10.49 14.93
N TRP A 300 -8.41 11.12 14.32
CA TRP A 300 -9.63 11.54 15.00
C TRP A 300 -10.39 10.37 15.62
N TYR A 301 -10.54 9.25 14.90
CA TYR A 301 -11.20 8.07 15.47
C TYR A 301 -10.38 7.38 16.55
N MET A 302 -9.05 7.39 16.46
CA MET A 302 -8.20 6.90 17.55
C MET A 302 -8.32 7.78 18.80
N SER A 303 -8.40 9.11 18.65
CA SER A 303 -8.56 10.03 19.79
C SER A 303 -9.94 9.92 20.45
N LEU A 304 -10.97 9.61 19.68
CA LEU A 304 -12.31 9.34 20.19
C LEU A 304 -12.49 7.95 20.79
N GLY A 305 -11.66 6.98 20.40
CA GLY A 305 -11.83 5.56 20.73
C GLY A 305 -12.99 4.88 19.97
N ASN A 306 -13.67 5.61 19.08
CA ASN A 306 -14.78 5.11 18.29
C ASN A 306 -14.74 5.68 16.85
N ILE A 307 -15.29 4.94 15.90
CA ILE A 307 -15.45 5.38 14.52
C ILE A 307 -16.81 6.06 14.38
N MET A 308 -16.82 7.32 13.94
CA MET A 308 -18.04 8.11 13.76
C MET A 308 -18.81 7.71 12.49
N PHE A 309 -20.06 8.21 12.37
CA PHE A 309 -20.93 8.01 11.20
C PHE A 309 -21.34 6.55 10.95
N TYR A 310 -21.50 5.83 12.06
CA TYR A 310 -22.18 4.55 12.12
C TYR A 310 -23.34 4.65 13.10
N ASP A 311 -24.48 4.06 12.76
CA ASP A 311 -25.61 3.95 13.67
C ASP A 311 -25.35 2.90 14.78
N SER A 312 -26.28 2.76 15.72
CA SER A 312 -26.20 1.78 16.81
C SER A 312 -26.14 0.32 16.34
N ASP A 313 -26.62 0.05 15.13
CA ASP A 313 -26.64 -1.26 14.50
C ASP A 313 -25.37 -1.52 13.66
N GLY A 314 -24.45 -0.54 13.58
CA GLY A 314 -23.20 -0.62 12.83
C GLY A 314 -23.36 -0.41 11.32
N ASN A 315 -24.51 0.12 10.86
CA ASN A 315 -24.67 0.57 9.49
C ASN A 315 -24.10 1.98 9.31
N LYS A 316 -23.76 2.33 8.09
CA LYS A 316 -23.16 3.62 7.76
C LYS A 316 -24.22 4.72 7.75
N ASP A 317 -23.97 5.83 8.44
CA ASP A 317 -24.77 7.04 8.31
C ASP A 317 -24.19 7.97 7.23
N ASP A 318 -24.39 7.58 5.97
CA ASP A 318 -23.90 8.35 4.82
C ASP A 318 -24.43 9.79 4.82
N SER A 319 -25.62 10.03 5.38
CA SER A 319 -26.26 11.34 5.42
C SER A 319 -25.51 12.31 6.34
N GLU A 320 -25.13 11.85 7.52
CA GLU A 320 -24.37 12.64 8.48
C GLU A 320 -22.96 12.92 7.97
N TYR A 321 -22.31 11.94 7.34
CA TYR A 321 -21.00 12.15 6.74
C TYR A 321 -21.03 13.14 5.57
N MET A 322 -22.05 13.04 4.70
CA MET A 322 -22.25 14.00 3.62
C MET A 322 -22.45 15.42 4.15
N ARG A 323 -23.18 15.57 5.27
CA ARG A 323 -23.31 16.86 5.99
C ARG A 323 -21.94 17.33 6.50
N PHE A 324 -21.18 16.48 7.18
CA PHE A 324 -19.84 16.78 7.70
C PHE A 324 -18.86 17.25 6.61
N ILE A 325 -18.82 16.60 5.45
CA ILE A 325 -17.93 16.98 4.33
C ILE A 325 -18.47 18.15 3.48
N SER A 326 -19.74 18.52 3.65
CA SER A 326 -20.31 19.69 2.98
C SER A 326 -19.90 21.02 3.61
N ASN A 327 -19.30 20.98 4.81
CA ASN A 327 -18.98 22.15 5.63
C ASN A 327 -20.17 23.06 5.94
N LYS A 328 -21.40 22.53 5.82
CA LYS A 328 -22.61 23.22 6.26
C LYS A 328 -22.70 23.05 7.78
N THR A 329 -22.29 24.06 8.53
CA THR A 329 -22.47 24.08 9.99
C THR A 329 -23.95 24.20 10.29
N ASN A 330 -24.50 23.27 11.08
CA ASN A 330 -25.81 23.47 11.65
C ASN A 330 -25.71 24.55 12.74
N THR A 331 -26.49 25.61 12.61
CA THR A 331 -26.85 26.47 13.73
C THR A 331 -28.02 25.83 14.45
N HIS A 332 -27.83 25.43 15.70
CA HIS A 332 -28.93 25.06 16.59
C HIS A 332 -28.98 26.11 17.71
N ASN A 333 -30.14 26.78 17.88
CA ASN A 333 -30.33 27.85 18.87
C ASN A 333 -29.27 28.98 18.83
N GLY A 334 -28.79 29.36 17.63
CA GLY A 334 -27.80 30.44 17.47
C GLY A 334 -26.35 30.05 17.81
N ILE A 335 -26.10 28.82 18.26
CA ILE A 335 -24.77 28.28 18.50
C ILE A 335 -24.33 27.51 17.25
N LYS A 336 -23.14 27.84 16.72
CA LYS A 336 -22.52 27.06 15.64
C LYS A 336 -21.99 25.77 16.25
N ASN A 337 -22.60 24.63 15.94
CA ASN A 337 -22.03 23.34 16.34
C ASN A 337 -20.68 23.17 15.63
N HIS A 338 -19.68 22.70 16.37
CA HIS A 338 -18.36 22.44 15.83
C HIS A 338 -18.40 21.24 14.91
N ARG A 339 -17.71 21.34 13.78
CA ARG A 339 -17.62 20.28 12.77
C ARG A 339 -16.98 19.00 13.32
N PHE A 340 -16.14 19.11 14.35
CA PHE A 340 -15.41 18.01 14.98
C PHE A 340 -15.81 17.89 16.44
N LEU A 341 -15.85 16.65 16.93
CA LEU A 341 -16.04 16.31 18.33
C LEU A 341 -14.71 15.85 18.91
N PHE A 342 -14.36 16.27 20.12
CA PHE A 342 -13.16 15.80 20.81
C PHE A 342 -13.46 15.48 22.27
N ARG A 343 -12.65 14.61 22.89
CA ARG A 343 -12.74 14.40 24.35
C ARG A 343 -12.21 15.65 25.05
N GLU A 344 -12.72 15.95 26.25
CA GLU A 344 -12.33 17.13 27.03
C GLU A 344 -10.81 17.25 27.21
N ARG A 345 -10.13 16.11 27.41
CA ARG A 345 -8.68 16.03 27.64
C ARG A 345 -7.83 15.98 26.37
N THR A 346 -8.42 16.17 25.20
CA THR A 346 -7.66 16.14 23.92
C THR A 346 -6.76 17.38 23.85
N SER A 347 -5.49 17.20 23.49
CA SER A 347 -4.55 18.32 23.38
C SER A 347 -4.91 19.28 22.24
N PRO A 348 -4.65 20.60 22.39
CA PRO A 348 -4.78 21.56 21.31
C PRO A 348 -4.00 21.16 20.05
N GLU A 349 -2.83 20.55 20.23
CA GLU A 349 -1.97 20.09 19.14
C GLU A 349 -2.61 18.95 18.34
N LEU A 350 -3.22 17.95 18.98
CA LEU A 350 -3.93 16.89 18.28
C LEU A 350 -5.16 17.44 17.55
N ILE A 351 -5.90 18.35 18.18
CA ILE A 351 -7.06 19.01 17.58
C ILE A 351 -6.65 19.77 16.31
N ASN A 352 -5.57 20.55 16.38
CA ASN A 352 -5.04 21.30 15.25
C ASN A 352 -4.57 20.35 14.12
N PHE A 353 -3.83 19.29 14.45
CA PHE A 353 -3.38 18.27 13.47
C PHE A 353 -4.57 17.67 12.69
N VAL A 354 -5.63 17.27 13.40
CA VAL A 354 -6.84 16.70 12.77
C VAL A 354 -7.53 17.72 11.88
N LYS A 355 -7.71 18.96 12.36
CA LYS A 355 -8.35 20.05 11.59
C LYS A 355 -7.59 20.36 10.29
N GLU A 356 -6.26 20.41 10.33
CA GLU A 356 -5.42 20.67 9.16
C GLU A 356 -5.47 19.53 8.14
N CYS A 357 -5.33 18.28 8.61
CA CYS A 357 -5.45 17.10 7.74
C CYS A 357 -6.83 17.02 7.07
N MET A 358 -7.89 17.36 7.82
CA MET A 358 -9.29 17.24 7.37
C MET A 358 -9.87 18.56 6.84
N HIS A 359 -9.03 19.41 6.26
CA HIS A 359 -9.46 20.58 5.51
C HIS A 359 -10.26 20.16 4.25
N VAL A 360 -11.40 20.80 3.99
CA VAL A 360 -12.34 20.42 2.91
C VAL A 360 -11.72 20.64 1.53
N ASP A 361 -11.04 21.77 1.35
CA ASP A 361 -10.19 21.99 0.18
C ASP A 361 -8.88 21.23 0.35
N TYR A 362 -8.65 20.24 -0.52
CA TYR A 362 -7.46 19.39 -0.48
C TYR A 362 -6.17 20.18 -0.77
N LYS A 363 -6.26 21.35 -1.42
CA LYS A 363 -5.09 22.19 -1.72
C LYS A 363 -4.54 22.92 -0.50
N LYS A 364 -5.35 23.02 0.56
CA LYS A 364 -4.99 23.66 1.83
C LYS A 364 -4.53 22.65 2.89
N ARG A 365 -4.52 21.35 2.55
CA ARG A 365 -3.99 20.33 3.46
C ARG A 365 -2.47 20.38 3.43
N PRO A 366 -1.80 20.21 4.57
CA PRO A 366 -0.36 20.10 4.62
C PRO A 366 0.13 18.85 3.90
N THR A 367 1.33 18.93 3.35
CA THR A 367 2.11 17.81 2.86
C THR A 367 2.60 16.92 4.00
N VAL A 368 3.09 15.73 3.67
CA VAL A 368 3.67 14.82 4.67
C VAL A 368 4.88 15.45 5.37
N ASP A 369 5.71 16.21 4.65
CA ASP A 369 6.88 16.88 5.23
C ASP A 369 6.47 17.96 6.24
N GLU A 370 5.42 18.73 5.94
CA GLU A 370 4.87 19.71 6.88
C GLU A 370 4.26 19.01 8.11
N LEU A 371 3.54 17.90 7.92
CA LEU A 371 2.95 17.13 9.01
C LEU A 371 3.99 16.47 9.92
N LEU A 372 5.13 16.01 9.39
CA LEU A 372 6.23 15.47 10.20
C LEU A 372 6.84 16.53 11.12
N ASN A 373 6.74 17.81 10.77
CA ASN A 373 7.18 18.94 11.58
C ASN A 373 6.04 19.57 12.40
N HIS A 374 4.83 19.00 12.37
CA HIS A 374 3.70 19.55 13.10
C HIS A 374 3.89 19.37 14.62
N PRO A 375 3.49 20.34 15.48
CA PRO A 375 3.70 20.29 16.94
C PRO A 375 3.21 19.01 17.63
N PHE A 376 2.06 18.48 17.21
CA PHE A 376 1.58 17.16 17.67
C PHE A 376 2.60 16.03 17.48
N ILE A 377 3.35 16.03 16.37
CA ILE A 377 4.33 15.00 16.04
C ILE A 377 5.67 15.28 16.72
N THR A 378 6.12 16.53 16.75
CA THR A 378 7.41 16.92 17.34
C THR A 378 7.36 16.97 18.88
N GLY A 379 6.17 17.07 19.47
CA GLY A 379 5.96 17.26 20.91
C GLY A 379 6.15 18.70 21.37
N GLU A 380 6.30 19.65 20.43
CA GLU A 380 6.34 21.07 20.74
C GLU A 380 4.95 21.54 21.21
N LYS A 381 4.90 22.38 22.25
CA LYS A 381 3.65 22.97 22.71
C LYS A 381 3.32 24.18 21.86
N GLN A 382 2.07 24.29 21.39
CA GLN A 382 1.61 25.51 20.76
C GLN A 382 1.18 26.53 21.82
N ASN A 383 1.61 27.78 21.67
CA ASN A 383 1.02 28.93 22.38
C ASN A 383 -0.33 29.31 21.74
N LEU A 384 -1.27 28.36 21.63
CA LEU A 384 -2.63 28.67 21.20
C LEU A 384 -3.42 29.23 22.39
N SER A 385 -4.09 30.36 22.19
CA SER A 385 -5.11 30.81 23.14
C SER A 385 -6.22 29.76 23.19
N THR A 386 -6.57 29.31 24.38
CA THR A 386 -7.63 28.33 24.72
C THR A 386 -9.05 28.77 24.34
N SER A 387 -9.21 29.69 23.38
CA SER A 387 -10.45 30.38 23.06
C SER A 387 -11.30 29.75 21.96
N GLU A 388 -10.80 28.75 21.22
CA GLU A 388 -11.68 27.97 20.34
C GLU A 388 -12.40 26.91 21.18
N SER A 389 -13.67 27.16 21.51
CA SER A 389 -14.54 26.12 22.02
C SER A 389 -14.65 25.00 20.98
N TYR A 390 -14.80 23.76 21.43
CA TYR A 390 -15.12 22.63 20.57
C TYR A 390 -16.16 21.78 21.27
N ASP A 391 -16.98 21.10 20.47
CA ASP A 391 -18.05 20.28 21.00
C ASP A 391 -17.44 19.02 21.65
N ILE A 392 -17.82 18.75 22.90
CA ILE A 392 -17.24 17.65 23.69
C ILE A 392 -17.94 16.34 23.31
N PHE A 393 -17.16 15.34 22.94
CA PHE A 393 -17.67 14.01 22.68
C PHE A 393 -18.23 13.39 23.97
N GLY A 394 -19.53 13.05 23.96
CA GLY A 394 -20.23 12.45 25.11
C GLY A 394 -21.04 13.43 25.96
N SER A 395 -21.09 14.73 25.63
CA SER A 395 -21.96 15.68 26.33
C SER A 395 -23.37 15.71 25.71
N SER A 396 -24.33 15.07 26.42
CA SER A 396 -25.81 14.91 26.23
C SER A 396 -26.23 13.48 25.81
N SER A 397 -27.07 12.73 26.54
CA SER A 397 -28.25 13.09 27.35
C SER A 397 -28.33 12.44 28.76
N ASN A 398 -28.20 13.23 29.83
CA ASN A 398 -28.98 13.05 31.05
C ASN A 398 -30.11 14.10 31.02
N SER A 399 -31.13 13.86 30.20
CA SER A 399 -32.45 14.39 30.49
C SER A 399 -33.14 13.33 31.33
N GLU A 400 -33.25 13.58 32.64
CA GLU A 400 -34.15 12.83 33.50
C GLU A 400 -35.53 12.74 32.81
N PRO A 401 -36.16 11.55 32.77
CA PRO A 401 -37.56 11.49 32.35
C PRO A 401 -38.37 12.27 33.39
N SER A 402 -38.89 13.42 32.98
CA SER A 402 -39.97 14.10 33.70
C SER A 402 -41.12 13.12 33.88
N ARG A 403 -41.53 12.96 35.14
CA ARG A 403 -42.55 12.04 35.67
C ARG A 403 -43.79 11.85 34.81
#